data_AF-A0AA88Y3M6-F1
#
_entry.id   AF-A0AA88Y3M6-F1
#
_cell.length_a   1.000
_cell.length_b   1.000
_cell.length_c   1.000
_cell.angle_alpha   90.00
_cell.angle_beta   90.00
_cell.angle_gamma   90.00
#
_symmetry.space_group_name_H-M   'P 1'
#
loop_
_entity.id
_entity.type
_entity.pdbx_description
1 polymer ?
#
loop_
_entity_poly.entity_id
_entity_poly.type
_entity_poly.pdbx_seq_one_letter_code
_entity_poly.pdbx_strand_id
1 'polypeptide(L)'
;MEYNLRPQWRQWTYATCQHPTCGRCGLSHAYDTCYAVNRQCFKCHNYGHYGRMCRTLPPTRESINIRTSKEKSSKKKVRDSLRLSSYLERKRIMLELPFSSLRFGSFRETVQNNNILKEELLNVKEKLVKSSALKQELQCALERERILEQKLSASENRNTELSVRLQSISQEKVQTQITENSKLTAEIADLRKQLEDKHKHCDYVLQYLCDTEASYERKLKEEKEISELQRQCHAKVEQNMVKKYEDLKASLERDIEILRQHRMNQNEPQGRPNGSNMYQTNQCHLSYTNPFRNHSRSSRNYRGRGRY
;
A
#
# COMPACT_ATOMS: atom_id res chain seq x y z
N MET A 1 27.41 41.10 -14.46
CA MET A 1 28.77 40.81 -14.97
C MET A 1 28.77 41.04 -16.46
N GLU A 2 29.11 42.26 -16.88
CA GLU A 2 29.21 42.65 -18.28
C GLU A 2 30.62 42.36 -18.79
N TYR A 3 30.74 41.51 -19.80
CA TYR A 3 32.03 41.23 -20.44
C TYR A 3 32.27 42.23 -21.60
N ASN A 4 32.95 43.31 -21.27
CA ASN A 4 33.64 44.18 -22.23
C ASN A 4 34.95 43.50 -22.67
N LEU A 5 34.95 42.83 -23.82
CA LEU A 5 36.16 42.36 -24.49
C LEU A 5 36.38 43.18 -25.77
N ARG A 6 36.99 44.36 -25.63
CA ARG A 6 37.69 45.04 -26.72
C ARG A 6 39.16 44.61 -26.70
N PRO A 7 39.68 43.91 -27.73
CA PRO A 7 41.11 43.65 -27.84
C PRO A 7 41.86 44.95 -28.15
N GLN A 8 42.76 45.34 -27.24
CA GLN A 8 43.80 46.34 -27.44
C GLN A 8 44.75 45.88 -28.55
N TRP A 9 44.63 46.43 -29.76
CA TRP A 9 45.69 46.37 -30.74
C TRP A 9 46.06 47.78 -31.21
N ARG A 10 47.19 48.25 -30.66
CA ARG A 10 48.12 49.28 -31.16
C ARG A 10 47.53 50.67 -31.44
N GLN A 11 47.72 51.56 -30.47
CA GLN A 11 47.89 53.00 -30.73
C GLN A 11 49.10 53.19 -31.67
N TRP A 12 48.82 53.53 -32.93
CA TRP A 12 49.84 54.12 -33.80
C TRP A 12 49.76 55.63 -33.59
N THR A 13 50.81 56.21 -33.01
CA THR A 13 51.00 57.65 -32.97
C THR A 13 51.03 58.18 -34.40
N TYR A 14 50.24 59.22 -34.64
CA TYR A 14 49.99 59.80 -35.95
C TYR A 14 51.22 60.59 -36.42
N ALA A 15 52.15 59.90 -37.06
CA ALA A 15 53.08 60.56 -37.97
C ALA A 15 52.26 60.99 -39.21
N THR A 16 52.20 62.29 -39.44
CA THR A 16 51.70 62.91 -40.67
C THR A 16 52.36 62.22 -41.87
N CYS A 17 51.61 61.36 -42.55
CA CYS A 17 52.09 60.63 -43.73
C CYS A 17 52.40 61.63 -44.86
N GLN A 18 53.65 62.08 -44.95
CA GLN A 18 54.25 62.67 -46.16
C GLN A 18 54.61 61.59 -47.21
N HIS A 19 53.95 60.43 -47.17
CA HIS A 19 54.11 59.40 -48.20
C HIS A 19 53.08 59.62 -49.31
N PRO A 20 53.48 59.66 -50.60
CA PRO A 20 52.60 60.01 -51.71
C PRO A 20 51.49 58.98 -51.99
N THR A 21 51.51 57.81 -51.34
CA THR A 21 50.50 56.76 -51.54
C THR A 21 50.10 56.10 -50.22
N CYS A 22 48.80 55.89 -50.02
CA CYS A 22 48.26 55.25 -48.83
C CYS A 22 48.58 53.76 -48.79
N GLY A 23 49.21 53.26 -47.72
CA GLY A 23 49.53 51.84 -47.56
C GLY A 23 48.33 50.89 -47.52
N ARG A 24 47.10 51.41 -47.31
CA ARG A 24 45.86 50.62 -47.28
C ARG A 24 45.29 50.37 -48.68
N CYS A 25 45.23 51.42 -49.50
CA CYS A 25 44.53 51.38 -50.79
C CYS A 25 45.45 51.61 -52.02
N GLY A 26 46.66 52.13 -51.80
CA GLY A 26 47.63 52.49 -52.83
C GLY A 26 47.35 53.82 -53.54
N LEU A 27 46.36 54.60 -53.11
CA LEU A 27 45.97 55.89 -53.70
C LEU A 27 46.34 57.05 -52.75
N SER A 28 46.44 58.28 -53.29
CA SER A 28 46.62 59.49 -52.48
C SER A 28 45.26 60.03 -52.03
N HIS A 29 45.03 60.15 -50.72
CA HIS A 29 43.82 60.70 -50.11
C HIS A 29 44.11 61.11 -48.64
N ALA A 30 43.23 61.91 -48.02
CA ALA A 30 43.32 62.24 -46.59
C ALA A 30 43.08 60.99 -45.71
N TYR A 31 43.71 60.89 -44.53
CA TYR A 31 43.77 59.64 -43.74
C TYR A 31 42.41 58.98 -43.46
N ASP A 32 41.38 59.79 -43.21
CA ASP A 32 40.01 59.42 -42.88
C ASP A 32 39.14 59.02 -44.08
N THR A 33 39.53 59.40 -45.31
CA THR A 33 38.76 59.14 -46.54
C THR A 33 39.18 57.86 -47.27
N CYS A 34 39.92 56.97 -46.61
CA CYS A 34 40.38 55.75 -47.25
C CYS A 34 39.22 54.79 -47.57
N TYR A 35 38.92 54.62 -48.86
CA TYR A 35 37.93 53.66 -49.35
C TYR A 35 38.15 52.21 -48.89
N ALA A 36 39.37 51.87 -48.47
CA ALA A 36 39.72 50.54 -48.00
C ALA A 36 39.39 50.29 -46.52
N VAL A 37 39.05 51.31 -45.71
CA VAL A 37 38.79 51.19 -44.26
C VAL A 37 37.72 50.14 -43.96
N ASN A 38 36.58 50.20 -44.67
CA ASN A 38 35.45 49.28 -44.48
C ASN A 38 35.41 48.15 -45.52
N ARG A 39 36.48 47.95 -46.29
CA ARG A 39 36.58 46.86 -47.27
C ARG A 39 37.34 45.69 -46.64
N GLN A 40 36.77 44.50 -46.74
CA GLN A 40 37.42 43.27 -46.33
C GLN A 40 38.40 42.81 -47.43
N CYS A 41 39.64 42.54 -47.08
CA CYS A 41 40.63 42.02 -48.01
C CYS A 41 40.32 40.58 -48.40
N PHE A 42 40.26 40.25 -49.70
CA PHE A 42 40.00 38.88 -50.16
C PHE A 42 41.15 37.89 -49.92
N LYS A 43 42.38 38.37 -49.65
CA LYS A 43 43.54 37.50 -49.37
C LYS A 43 43.64 37.08 -47.91
N CYS A 44 43.48 38.01 -46.96
CA CYS A 44 43.62 37.72 -45.53
C CYS A 44 42.34 37.89 -44.71
N HIS A 45 41.23 38.32 -45.33
CA HIS A 45 39.94 38.58 -44.69
C HIS A 45 39.93 39.64 -43.58
N ASN A 46 41.02 40.39 -43.39
CA ASN A 46 41.06 41.55 -42.50
C ASN A 46 40.54 42.80 -43.20
N TYR A 47 39.87 43.69 -42.46
CA TYR A 47 39.42 44.98 -42.95
C TYR A 47 40.59 45.98 -43.05
N GLY A 48 40.43 47.02 -43.86
CA GLY A 48 41.34 48.16 -43.87
C GLY A 48 42.40 48.16 -44.96
N HIS A 49 42.36 47.26 -45.96
CA HIS A 49 43.24 47.31 -47.13
C HIS A 49 42.69 46.55 -48.34
N TYR A 50 43.18 46.87 -49.54
CA TYR A 50 42.90 46.09 -50.74
C TYR A 50 43.79 44.85 -50.87
N GLY A 51 43.31 43.82 -51.57
CA GLY A 51 44.06 42.58 -51.80
C GLY A 51 45.42 42.77 -52.48
N ARG A 52 45.59 43.83 -53.29
CA ARG A 52 46.88 44.21 -53.90
C ARG A 52 47.89 44.79 -52.90
N MET A 53 47.42 45.42 -51.84
CA MET A 53 48.24 46.01 -50.76
C MET A 53 48.46 45.04 -49.59
N CYS A 54 47.95 43.82 -49.72
CA CYS A 54 48.01 42.81 -48.67
C CYS A 54 49.44 42.25 -48.57
N ARG A 55 50.11 42.51 -47.45
CA ARG A 55 51.48 42.03 -47.17
C ARG A 55 51.53 40.62 -46.57
N THR A 56 50.40 40.03 -46.25
CA THR A 56 50.33 38.63 -45.83
C THR A 56 50.77 37.75 -46.99
N LEU A 57 51.85 36.98 -46.77
CA LEU A 57 52.28 35.93 -47.68
C LEU A 57 51.08 35.03 -48.02
N PRO A 58 50.92 34.64 -49.30
CA PRO A 58 49.87 33.70 -49.66
C PRO A 58 50.01 32.46 -48.76
N PRO A 59 48.91 31.94 -48.18
CA PRO A 59 48.98 30.73 -47.39
C PRO A 59 49.69 29.66 -48.22
N THR A 60 50.76 29.10 -47.64
CA THR A 60 51.47 27.95 -48.21
C THR A 60 50.43 26.87 -48.54
N ARG A 61 50.64 26.17 -49.66
CA ARG A 61 49.66 25.27 -50.31
C ARG A 61 49.00 24.23 -49.39
N GLU A 62 49.51 24.02 -48.19
CA GLU A 62 48.98 23.09 -47.19
C GLU A 62 47.67 23.54 -46.52
N SER A 63 47.30 24.83 -46.53
CA SER A 63 46.04 25.27 -45.90
C SER A 63 44.87 25.52 -46.87
N ILE A 64 45.04 25.24 -48.17
CA ILE A 64 43.99 25.42 -49.19
C ILE A 64 43.04 24.20 -49.26
N ASN A 65 43.46 23.05 -48.73
CA ASN A 65 42.69 21.80 -48.80
C ASN A 65 41.58 21.63 -47.74
N ILE A 66 41.32 22.61 -46.88
CA ILE A 66 40.25 22.51 -45.85
C ILE A 66 38.95 23.22 -46.28
N ARG A 67 38.92 23.95 -47.40
CA ARG A 67 37.75 24.75 -47.81
C ARG A 67 37.05 24.34 -49.10
N THR A 68 37.52 23.34 -49.82
CA THR A 68 36.91 22.89 -51.09
C THR A 68 35.86 21.77 -50.96
N SER A 69 35.55 21.28 -49.76
CA SER A 69 34.53 20.23 -49.56
C SER A 69 33.46 20.55 -48.51
N LYS A 70 33.18 21.83 -48.23
CA LYS A 70 31.87 22.17 -47.65
C LYS A 70 30.83 22.02 -48.74
N GLU A 71 30.42 20.78 -48.99
CA GLU A 71 29.20 20.48 -49.72
C GLU A 71 28.13 21.44 -49.22
N LYS A 72 27.69 22.34 -50.09
CA LYS A 72 26.53 23.18 -49.81
C LYS A 72 25.45 22.21 -49.33
N SER A 73 24.91 22.43 -48.12
CA SER A 73 23.89 21.54 -47.57
C SER A 73 22.80 21.31 -48.62
N SER A 74 22.24 20.11 -48.68
CA SER A 74 21.18 19.76 -49.65
C SER A 74 20.09 20.85 -49.69
N LYS A 75 19.71 21.38 -48.52
CA LYS A 75 18.78 22.51 -48.35
C LYS A 75 19.22 23.80 -49.06
N LYS A 76 20.51 24.13 -49.09
CA LYS A 76 21.04 25.30 -49.80
C LYS A 76 21.06 25.08 -51.32
N LYS A 77 21.46 23.89 -51.79
CA LYS A 77 21.42 23.54 -53.23
C LYS A 77 20.00 23.64 -53.79
N VAL A 78 19.00 23.09 -53.08
CA VAL A 78 17.59 23.16 -53.48
C VAL A 78 17.08 24.61 -53.52
N ARG A 79 17.38 25.40 -52.48
CA ARG A 79 16.97 26.81 -52.42
C ARG A 79 17.57 27.64 -53.55
N ASP A 80 18.86 27.47 -53.83
CA ASP A 80 19.55 28.22 -54.88
C ASP A 80 19.07 27.80 -56.27
N SER A 81 18.82 26.50 -56.49
CA SER A 81 18.22 25.98 -57.72
C SER A 81 16.82 26.57 -57.96
N LEU A 82 15.96 26.59 -56.93
CA LEU A 82 14.62 27.17 -57.01
C LEU A 82 14.65 28.68 -57.30
N ARG A 83 15.62 29.40 -56.71
CA ARG A 83 15.81 30.83 -56.99
C ARG A 83 16.22 31.07 -58.44
N LEU A 84 17.14 30.25 -58.95
CA LEU A 84 17.62 30.37 -60.33
C LEU A 84 16.52 30.02 -61.33
N SER A 85 15.77 28.93 -61.12
CA SER A 85 14.64 28.59 -61.98
C SER A 85 13.57 29.68 -61.97
N SER A 86 13.22 30.21 -60.79
CA SER A 86 12.27 31.33 -60.67
C SER A 86 12.76 32.60 -61.37
N TYR A 87 14.07 32.86 -61.38
CA TYR A 87 14.65 34.01 -62.09
C TYR A 87 14.57 33.80 -63.60
N LEU A 88 14.97 32.63 -64.10
CA LEU A 88 14.93 32.33 -65.53
C LEU A 88 13.50 32.31 -66.06
N GLU A 89 12.55 31.79 -65.30
CA GLU A 89 11.13 31.78 -65.67
C GLU A 89 10.58 33.21 -65.76
N ARG A 90 10.83 34.06 -64.74
CA ARG A 90 10.47 35.49 -64.81
C ARG A 90 11.10 36.19 -66.00
N LYS A 91 12.37 35.89 -66.30
CA LYS A 91 13.08 36.47 -67.44
C LYS A 91 12.47 36.02 -68.76
N ARG A 92 12.11 34.75 -68.90
CA ARG A 92 11.40 34.21 -70.07
C ARG A 92 10.07 34.89 -70.27
N ILE A 93 9.22 34.93 -69.24
CA ILE A 93 7.90 35.59 -69.28
C ILE A 93 8.04 37.06 -69.70
N MET A 94 9.00 37.79 -69.12
CA MET A 94 9.25 39.19 -69.48
C MET A 94 9.64 39.39 -70.96
N LEU A 95 10.27 38.40 -71.59
CA LEU A 95 10.63 38.43 -73.01
C LEU A 95 9.45 38.06 -73.91
N GLU A 96 8.56 37.18 -73.44
CA GLU A 96 7.35 36.74 -74.16
C GLU A 96 6.22 37.77 -74.14
N LEU A 97 6.29 38.78 -73.26
CA LEU A 97 5.31 39.87 -73.27
C LEU A 97 5.44 40.68 -74.57
N PRO A 98 4.33 41.02 -75.24
CA PRO A 98 4.31 41.74 -76.53
C PRO A 98 4.87 43.17 -76.47
N PHE A 99 5.32 43.60 -75.29
CA PHE A 99 5.86 44.93 -75.02
C PHE A 99 7.38 44.93 -74.81
N SER A 100 8.05 43.77 -74.91
CA SER A 100 9.50 43.65 -74.72
C SER A 100 10.33 44.43 -75.75
N SER A 101 9.73 44.77 -76.90
CA SER A 101 10.31 45.58 -77.97
C SER A 101 9.99 47.08 -77.89
N LEU A 102 9.07 47.50 -77.01
CA LEU A 102 8.67 48.91 -76.90
C LEU A 102 9.63 49.67 -76.00
N ARG A 103 10.07 50.86 -76.45
CA ARG A 103 10.79 51.79 -75.58
C ARG A 103 9.85 52.28 -74.47
N PHE A 104 10.40 52.46 -73.26
CA PHE A 104 9.64 52.74 -72.03
C PHE A 104 8.59 53.87 -72.14
N GLY A 105 8.82 54.85 -73.03
CA GLY A 105 7.89 55.95 -73.29
C GLY A 105 6.62 55.55 -74.09
N SER A 106 6.76 54.79 -75.17
CA SER A 106 5.63 54.44 -76.06
C SER A 106 4.69 53.41 -75.44
N PHE A 107 5.22 52.52 -74.61
CA PHE A 107 4.41 51.61 -73.81
C PHE A 107 3.49 52.36 -72.83
N ARG A 108 4.01 53.38 -72.15
CA ARG A 108 3.24 54.18 -71.20
C ARG A 108 2.08 54.90 -71.89
N GLU A 109 2.30 55.48 -73.05
CA GLU A 109 1.27 56.13 -73.86
C GLU A 109 0.20 55.14 -74.34
N THR A 110 0.61 53.96 -74.81
CA THR A 110 -0.32 52.94 -75.32
C THR A 110 -1.22 52.40 -74.20
N VAL A 111 -0.67 52.19 -73.00
CA VAL A 111 -1.43 51.77 -71.82
C VAL A 111 -2.31 52.91 -71.27
N GLN A 112 -1.87 54.17 -71.37
CA GLN A 112 -2.65 55.31 -70.90
C GLN A 112 -3.81 55.69 -71.83
N ASN A 113 -3.68 55.45 -73.14
CA ASN A 113 -4.68 55.82 -74.15
C ASN A 113 -5.66 54.67 -74.49
N ASN A 114 -5.38 53.42 -74.09
CA ASN A 114 -6.32 52.31 -74.23
C ASN A 114 -7.19 52.15 -72.99
N ASN A 115 -8.45 52.60 -73.07
CA ASN A 115 -9.43 52.48 -71.99
C ASN A 115 -9.67 51.01 -71.57
N ILE A 116 -9.65 50.08 -72.53
CA ILE A 116 -9.82 48.63 -72.28
C ILE A 116 -8.71 48.11 -71.36
N LEU A 117 -7.44 48.49 -71.60
CA LEU A 117 -6.32 48.05 -70.77
C LEU A 117 -6.38 48.65 -69.36
N LYS A 118 -6.85 49.88 -69.21
CA LYS A 118 -7.08 50.49 -67.88
C LYS A 118 -8.14 49.75 -67.08
N GLU A 119 -9.26 49.41 -67.72
CA GLU A 119 -10.37 48.69 -67.08
C GLU A 119 -9.98 47.27 -66.68
N GLU A 120 -9.30 46.53 -67.57
CA GLU A 120 -8.72 45.22 -67.27
C GLU A 120 -7.72 45.29 -66.09
N LEU A 121 -6.86 46.32 -66.06
CA LEU A 121 -5.88 46.50 -64.98
C LEU A 121 -6.54 46.86 -63.64
N LEU A 122 -7.66 47.60 -63.66
CA LEU A 122 -8.50 47.83 -62.47
C LEU A 122 -9.17 46.53 -62.00
N ASN A 123 -9.76 45.76 -62.91
CA ASN A 123 -10.35 44.45 -62.61
C ASN A 123 -9.32 43.48 -62.00
N VAL A 124 -8.09 43.44 -62.52
CA VAL A 124 -7.01 42.63 -61.97
C VAL A 124 -6.61 43.12 -60.57
N LYS A 125 -6.54 44.44 -60.33
CA LYS A 125 -6.28 45.00 -58.99
C LYS A 125 -7.38 44.63 -58.00
N GLU A 126 -8.65 44.73 -58.38
CA GLU A 126 -9.76 44.32 -57.51
C GLU A 126 -9.71 42.83 -57.18
N LYS A 127 -9.45 41.97 -58.17
CA LYS A 127 -9.27 40.52 -57.96
C LYS A 127 -8.09 40.22 -57.03
N LEU A 128 -6.98 40.96 -57.15
CA LEU A 128 -5.82 40.84 -56.27
C LEU A 128 -6.14 41.23 -54.82
N VAL A 129 -6.88 42.32 -54.60
CA VAL A 129 -7.32 42.75 -53.25
C VAL A 129 -8.30 41.73 -52.64
N LYS A 130 -9.24 41.20 -53.43
CA LYS A 130 -10.13 40.11 -52.99
C LYS A 130 -9.32 38.85 -52.63
N SER A 131 -8.29 38.53 -53.41
CA SER A 131 -7.39 37.40 -53.11
C SER A 131 -6.59 37.62 -51.82
N SER A 132 -6.15 38.84 -51.50
CA SER A 132 -5.48 39.10 -50.23
C SER A 132 -6.40 38.97 -49.02
N ALA A 133 -7.66 39.44 -49.13
CA ALA A 133 -8.66 39.28 -48.08
C ALA A 133 -8.96 37.80 -47.81
N LEU A 134 -9.20 37.01 -48.86
CA LEU A 134 -9.41 35.56 -48.75
C LEU A 134 -8.22 34.83 -48.11
N LYS A 135 -6.97 35.24 -48.42
CA LYS A 135 -5.78 34.67 -47.78
C LYS A 135 -5.73 34.96 -46.28
N GLN A 136 -6.12 36.18 -45.88
CA GLN A 136 -6.16 36.56 -44.47
C GLN A 136 -7.26 35.79 -43.73
N GLU A 137 -8.44 35.64 -44.33
CA GLU A 137 -9.53 34.83 -43.77
C GLU A 137 -9.12 33.36 -43.62
N LEU A 138 -8.48 32.78 -44.64
CA LEU A 138 -7.95 31.42 -44.59
C LEU A 138 -6.91 31.27 -43.46
N GLN A 139 -6.01 32.24 -43.30
CA GLN A 139 -5.02 32.21 -42.23
C GLN A 139 -5.68 32.31 -40.84
N CYS A 140 -6.71 33.15 -40.69
CA CYS A 140 -7.51 33.23 -39.47
C CYS A 140 -8.26 31.92 -39.19
N ALA A 141 -8.79 31.25 -40.22
CA ALA A 141 -9.45 29.96 -40.09
C ALA A 141 -8.49 28.85 -39.63
N LEU A 142 -7.30 28.77 -40.25
CA LEU A 142 -6.26 27.81 -39.87
C LEU A 142 -5.78 28.01 -38.42
N GLU A 143 -5.64 29.25 -37.97
CA GLU A 143 -5.26 29.51 -36.58
C GLU A 143 -6.37 29.12 -35.59
N ARG A 144 -7.64 29.34 -35.95
CA ARG A 144 -8.78 28.86 -35.15
C ARG A 144 -8.81 27.34 -35.05
N GLU A 145 -8.59 26.66 -36.16
CA GLU A 145 -8.50 25.19 -36.21
C GLU A 145 -7.36 24.68 -35.32
N ARG A 146 -6.16 25.27 -35.41
CA ARG A 146 -5.02 24.95 -34.55
C ARG A 146 -5.34 25.10 -33.06
N ILE A 147 -6.05 26.16 -32.69
CA ILE A 147 -6.49 26.39 -31.30
C ILE A 147 -7.50 25.31 -30.86
N LEU A 148 -8.41 24.91 -31.74
CA LEU A 148 -9.39 23.85 -31.44
C LEU A 148 -8.71 22.49 -31.28
N GLU A 149 -7.74 22.15 -32.14
CA GLU A 149 -6.93 20.92 -32.01
C GLU A 149 -6.16 20.90 -30.68
N GLN A 150 -5.56 22.03 -30.30
CA GLN A 150 -4.86 22.15 -29.03
C GLN A 150 -5.82 21.97 -27.82
N LYS A 151 -7.03 22.53 -27.90
CA LYS A 151 -8.06 22.35 -26.87
C LYS A 151 -8.56 20.91 -26.80
N LEU A 152 -8.74 20.25 -27.95
CA LEU A 152 -9.15 18.85 -28.03
C LEU A 152 -8.10 17.95 -27.39
N SER A 153 -6.83 18.10 -27.78
CA SER A 153 -5.71 17.37 -27.19
C SER A 153 -5.59 17.61 -25.68
N ALA A 154 -5.75 18.85 -25.21
CA ALA A 154 -5.76 19.16 -23.78
C ALA A 154 -6.94 18.49 -23.05
N SER A 155 -8.10 18.37 -23.68
CA SER A 155 -9.27 17.69 -23.14
C SER A 155 -9.06 16.17 -23.06
N GLU A 156 -8.49 15.56 -24.09
CA GLU A 156 -8.14 14.14 -24.11
C GLU A 156 -7.11 13.79 -23.02
N ASN A 157 -6.11 14.64 -22.82
CA ASN A 157 -5.13 14.49 -21.74
C ASN A 157 -5.78 14.59 -20.35
N ARG A 158 -6.75 15.50 -20.17
CA ARG A 158 -7.51 15.56 -18.91
C ARG A 158 -8.39 14.33 -18.70
N ASN A 159 -9.04 13.83 -19.75
CA ASN A 159 -9.88 12.64 -19.66
C ASN A 159 -9.05 11.39 -19.33
N THR A 160 -7.87 11.24 -19.93
CA THR A 160 -6.94 10.15 -19.59
C THR A 160 -6.43 10.28 -18.15
N GLU A 161 -6.08 11.48 -17.70
CA GLU A 161 -5.71 11.72 -16.30
C GLU A 161 -6.84 11.36 -15.31
N LEU A 162 -8.08 11.80 -15.59
CA LEU A 162 -9.25 11.47 -14.76
C LEU A 162 -9.53 9.96 -14.76
N SER A 163 -9.39 9.29 -15.90
CA SER A 163 -9.56 7.84 -16.00
C SER A 163 -8.54 7.09 -15.13
N VAL A 164 -7.27 7.49 -15.17
CA VAL A 164 -6.20 6.92 -14.33
C VAL A 164 -6.48 7.18 -12.84
N ARG A 165 -6.92 8.38 -12.47
CA ARG A 165 -7.28 8.70 -11.07
C ARG A 165 -8.45 7.85 -10.57
N LEU A 166 -9.50 7.67 -11.38
CA LEU A 166 -10.64 6.84 -11.03
C LEU A 166 -10.23 5.37 -10.84
N GLN A 167 -9.35 4.86 -11.70
CA GLN A 167 -8.80 3.51 -11.56
C GLN A 167 -7.95 3.35 -10.30
N SER A 168 -7.13 4.35 -9.95
CA SER A 168 -6.35 4.34 -8.72
C SER A 168 -7.24 4.33 -7.47
N ILE A 169 -8.28 5.17 -7.45
CA ILE A 169 -9.23 5.23 -6.32
C ILE A 169 -10.00 3.92 -6.18
N SER A 170 -10.42 3.29 -7.29
CA SER A 170 -11.12 2.02 -7.23
C SER A 170 -10.21 0.90 -6.74
N GLN A 171 -8.95 0.85 -7.18
CA GLN A 171 -7.95 -0.10 -6.70
C GLN A 171 -7.66 0.06 -5.20
N GLU A 172 -7.51 1.29 -4.70
CA GLU A 172 -7.26 1.56 -3.29
C GLU A 172 -8.43 1.10 -2.39
N LYS A 173 -9.67 1.35 -2.83
CA LYS A 173 -10.87 0.87 -2.11
C LYS A 173 -10.93 -0.65 -2.07
N VAL A 174 -10.70 -1.32 -3.21
CA VAL A 174 -10.66 -2.79 -3.28
C VAL A 174 -9.56 -3.35 -2.39
N GLN A 175 -8.36 -2.75 -2.42
CA GLN A 175 -7.23 -3.20 -1.59
C GLN A 175 -7.54 -3.04 -0.09
N THR A 176 -8.14 -1.93 0.30
CA THR A 176 -8.57 -1.70 1.70
C THR A 176 -9.55 -2.79 2.14
N GLN A 177 -10.55 -3.10 1.31
CA GLN A 177 -11.54 -4.13 1.60
C GLN A 177 -10.92 -5.54 1.68
N ILE A 178 -9.94 -5.85 0.82
CA ILE A 178 -9.17 -7.10 0.89
C ILE A 178 -8.42 -7.19 2.23
N THR A 179 -7.77 -6.10 2.66
CA THR A 179 -7.04 -6.11 3.95
C THR A 179 -7.97 -6.27 5.14
N GLU A 180 -9.14 -5.63 5.13
CA GLU A 180 -10.15 -5.78 6.19
C GLU A 180 -10.71 -7.21 6.26
N ASN A 181 -11.07 -7.79 5.10
CA ASN A 181 -11.52 -9.18 5.04
C ASN A 181 -10.45 -10.17 5.51
N SER A 182 -9.17 -9.90 5.22
CA SER A 182 -8.07 -10.74 5.72
C SER A 182 -7.95 -10.70 7.25
N LYS A 183 -8.16 -9.54 7.88
CA LYS A 183 -8.17 -9.37 9.33
C LYS A 183 -9.34 -10.13 9.97
N LEU A 184 -10.55 -9.95 9.43
CA LEU A 184 -11.74 -10.66 9.90
C LEU A 184 -11.60 -12.19 9.76
N THR A 185 -10.98 -12.65 8.68
CA THR A 185 -10.70 -14.08 8.48
C THR A 185 -9.75 -14.63 9.55
N ALA A 186 -8.71 -13.87 9.90
CA ALA A 186 -7.79 -14.24 10.98
C ALA A 186 -8.48 -14.24 12.36
N GLU A 187 -9.34 -13.26 12.63
CA GLU A 187 -10.12 -13.18 13.87
C GLU A 187 -11.10 -14.36 14.01
N ILE A 188 -11.82 -14.71 12.94
CA ILE A 188 -12.69 -15.89 12.91
C ILE A 188 -11.90 -17.18 13.18
N ALA A 189 -10.69 -17.30 12.61
CA ALA A 189 -9.85 -18.47 12.85
C ALA A 189 -9.41 -18.58 14.32
N ASP A 190 -9.04 -17.47 14.95
CA ASP A 190 -8.68 -17.45 16.38
C ASP A 190 -9.89 -17.79 17.27
N LEU A 191 -11.06 -17.19 17.01
CA LEU A 191 -12.29 -17.50 17.73
C LEU A 191 -12.70 -18.97 17.61
N ARG A 192 -12.54 -19.58 16.43
CA ARG A 192 -12.78 -21.03 16.25
C ARG A 192 -11.84 -21.87 17.10
N LYS A 193 -10.56 -21.51 17.16
CA LYS A 193 -9.59 -22.20 18.02
C LYS A 193 -9.95 -22.07 19.50
N GLN A 194 -10.32 -20.88 19.95
CA GLN A 194 -10.79 -20.67 21.34
C GLN A 194 -12.05 -21.48 21.65
N LEU A 195 -12.98 -21.59 20.71
CA LEU A 195 -14.19 -22.41 20.86
C LEU A 195 -13.84 -23.91 20.98
N GLU A 196 -12.93 -24.38 20.14
CA GLU A 196 -12.46 -25.77 20.16
C GLU A 196 -11.78 -26.12 21.49
N ASP A 197 -10.94 -25.23 22.02
CA ASP A 197 -10.29 -25.41 23.32
C ASP A 197 -11.30 -25.43 24.47
N LYS A 198 -12.32 -24.58 24.42
CA LYS A 198 -13.44 -24.60 25.38
C LYS A 198 -14.26 -25.89 25.28
N HIS A 199 -14.51 -26.39 24.08
CA HIS A 199 -15.21 -27.66 23.89
C HIS A 199 -14.43 -28.82 24.50
N LYS A 200 -13.13 -28.91 24.22
CA LYS A 200 -12.25 -29.92 24.84
C LYS A 200 -12.24 -29.83 26.36
N HIS A 201 -12.27 -28.62 26.92
CA HIS A 201 -12.38 -28.43 28.37
C HIS A 201 -13.73 -28.92 28.92
N CYS A 202 -14.84 -28.62 28.25
CA CYS A 202 -16.16 -29.14 28.63
C CYS A 202 -16.20 -30.67 28.59
N ASP A 203 -15.68 -31.29 27.52
CA ASP A 203 -15.61 -32.75 27.39
C ASP A 203 -14.80 -33.37 28.55
N TYR A 204 -13.67 -32.76 28.89
CA TYR A 204 -12.85 -33.18 30.02
C TYR A 204 -13.61 -33.08 31.36
N VAL A 205 -14.30 -31.97 31.61
CA VAL A 205 -15.07 -31.76 32.85
C VAL A 205 -16.22 -32.76 32.94
N LEU A 206 -16.94 -33.00 31.84
CA LEU A 206 -18.02 -33.98 31.79
C LEU A 206 -17.50 -35.39 32.08
N GLN A 207 -16.40 -35.80 31.46
CA GLN A 207 -15.77 -37.10 31.71
C GLN A 207 -15.39 -37.24 33.20
N TYR A 208 -14.75 -36.22 33.77
CA TYR A 208 -14.37 -36.21 35.19
C TYR A 208 -15.58 -36.35 36.11
N LEU A 209 -16.69 -35.67 35.82
CA LEU A 209 -17.92 -35.77 36.61
C LEU A 209 -18.53 -37.17 36.51
N CYS A 210 -18.59 -37.76 35.31
CA CYS A 210 -19.06 -39.13 35.11
C CYS A 210 -18.21 -40.16 35.88
N ASP A 211 -16.88 -40.03 35.82
CA ASP A 211 -15.97 -40.93 36.54
C ASP A 211 -16.13 -40.78 38.06
N THR A 212 -16.34 -39.56 38.53
CA THR A 212 -16.57 -39.23 39.93
C THR A 212 -17.90 -39.81 40.42
N GLU A 213 -18.98 -39.64 39.66
CA GLU A 213 -20.31 -40.20 39.94
C GLU A 213 -20.24 -41.74 40.00
N ALA A 214 -19.63 -42.38 39.00
CA ALA A 214 -19.42 -43.83 38.98
C ALA A 214 -18.57 -44.31 40.17
N SER A 215 -17.62 -43.50 40.64
CA SER A 215 -16.87 -43.81 41.87
C SER A 215 -17.74 -43.72 43.12
N TYR A 216 -18.64 -42.74 43.22
CA TYR A 216 -19.56 -42.61 44.35
C TYR A 216 -20.59 -43.73 44.38
N GLU A 217 -21.14 -44.12 43.24
CA GLU A 217 -22.08 -45.24 43.14
C GLU A 217 -21.44 -46.56 43.59
N ARG A 218 -20.18 -46.81 43.22
CA ARG A 218 -19.42 -47.98 43.69
C ARG A 218 -19.27 -47.98 45.21
N LYS A 219 -18.85 -46.85 45.80
CA LYS A 219 -18.73 -46.71 47.27
C LYS A 219 -20.07 -46.91 47.98
N LEU A 220 -21.15 -46.34 47.44
CA LEU A 220 -22.50 -46.51 48.00
C LEU A 220 -22.96 -47.98 47.93
N LYS A 221 -22.60 -48.70 46.88
CA LYS A 221 -22.87 -50.14 46.76
C LYS A 221 -22.07 -50.94 47.80
N GLU A 222 -20.78 -50.65 47.95
CA GLU A 222 -19.92 -51.27 48.98
C GLU A 222 -20.45 -51.02 50.40
N GLU A 223 -20.88 -49.80 50.73
CA GLU A 223 -21.47 -49.46 52.03
C GLU A 223 -22.78 -50.23 52.30
N LYS A 224 -23.62 -50.41 51.28
CA LYS A 224 -24.84 -51.23 51.38
C LYS A 224 -24.51 -52.70 51.62
N GLU A 225 -23.52 -53.25 50.92
CA GLU A 225 -23.05 -54.63 51.11
C GLU A 225 -22.48 -54.84 52.52
N ILE A 226 -21.66 -53.90 53.00
CA ILE A 226 -21.12 -53.93 54.37
C ILE A 226 -22.26 -53.88 55.39
N SER A 227 -23.23 -52.99 55.21
CA SER A 227 -24.38 -52.86 56.12
C SER A 227 -25.21 -54.13 56.17
N GLU A 228 -25.39 -54.80 55.03
CA GLU A 228 -26.12 -56.07 54.95
C GLU A 228 -25.35 -57.21 55.62
N LEU A 229 -24.03 -57.30 55.39
CA LEU A 229 -23.17 -58.27 56.09
C LEU A 229 -23.19 -58.05 57.60
N GLN A 230 -23.16 -56.81 58.07
CA GLN A 230 -23.29 -56.48 59.48
C GLN A 230 -24.62 -57.00 60.07
N ARG A 231 -25.76 -56.79 59.37
CA ARG A 231 -27.06 -57.33 59.79
C ARG A 231 -27.04 -58.86 59.87
N GLN A 232 -26.48 -59.53 58.86
CA GLN A 232 -26.36 -60.99 58.85
C GLN A 232 -25.50 -61.50 60.01
N CYS A 233 -24.38 -60.83 60.31
CA CYS A 233 -23.54 -61.14 61.47
C CYS A 233 -24.31 -60.97 62.78
N HIS A 234 -25.02 -59.85 62.97
CA HIS A 234 -25.84 -59.62 64.15
C HIS A 234 -26.93 -60.69 64.32
N ALA A 235 -27.70 -60.98 63.26
CA ALA A 235 -28.73 -62.01 63.29
C ALA A 235 -28.15 -63.40 63.63
N LYS A 236 -26.97 -63.74 63.10
CA LYS A 236 -26.29 -65.01 63.41
C LYS A 236 -25.82 -65.07 64.85
N VAL A 237 -25.32 -63.97 65.41
CA VAL A 237 -24.95 -63.89 66.83
C VAL A 237 -26.18 -64.07 67.71
N GLU A 238 -27.30 -63.41 67.40
CA GLU A 238 -28.56 -63.56 68.12
C GLU A 238 -29.08 -65.00 68.07
N GLN A 239 -29.12 -65.63 66.88
CA GLN A 239 -29.51 -67.04 66.73
C GLN A 239 -28.65 -67.97 67.58
N ASN A 240 -27.33 -67.76 67.60
CA ASN A 240 -26.41 -68.54 68.42
C ASN A 240 -26.64 -68.34 69.92
N MET A 241 -26.95 -67.11 70.34
CA MET A 241 -27.28 -66.81 71.74
C MET A 241 -28.59 -67.47 72.17
N VAL A 242 -29.64 -67.34 71.35
CA VAL A 242 -30.94 -68.00 71.59
C VAL A 242 -30.75 -69.52 71.72
N LYS A 243 -30.03 -70.14 70.79
CA LYS A 243 -29.73 -71.57 70.84
C LYS A 243 -29.00 -71.97 72.12
N LYS A 244 -27.97 -71.21 72.53
CA LYS A 244 -27.25 -71.47 73.80
C LYS A 244 -28.17 -71.37 75.02
N TYR A 245 -29.10 -70.40 75.04
CA TYR A 245 -30.08 -70.27 76.13
C TYR A 245 -31.07 -71.44 76.13
N GLU A 246 -31.52 -71.90 74.97
CA GLU A 246 -32.38 -73.08 74.85
C GLU A 246 -31.66 -74.36 75.32
N ASP A 247 -30.42 -74.56 74.89
CA ASP A 247 -29.58 -75.69 75.31
C ASP A 247 -29.35 -75.69 76.84
N LEU A 248 -29.07 -74.51 77.42
CA LEU A 248 -28.89 -74.33 78.86
C LEU A 248 -30.20 -74.58 79.62
N LYS A 249 -31.32 -74.05 79.12
CA LYS A 249 -32.66 -74.28 79.68
C LYS A 249 -32.98 -75.77 79.70
N ALA A 250 -32.77 -76.48 78.59
CA ALA A 250 -32.98 -77.91 78.48
C ALA A 250 -32.05 -78.72 79.42
N SER A 251 -30.82 -78.24 79.67
CA SER A 251 -29.93 -78.83 80.68
C SER A 251 -30.48 -78.66 82.09
N LEU A 252 -30.88 -77.44 82.46
CA LEU A 252 -31.43 -77.14 83.78
C LEU A 252 -32.75 -77.89 84.04
N GLU A 253 -33.62 -78.01 83.03
CA GLU A 253 -34.85 -78.78 83.14
C GLU A 253 -34.58 -80.27 83.41
N ARG A 254 -33.55 -80.85 82.76
CA ARG A 254 -33.09 -82.22 83.06
C ARG A 254 -32.58 -82.36 84.50
N ASP A 255 -31.74 -81.42 84.95
CA ASP A 255 -31.20 -81.44 86.31
C ASP A 255 -32.30 -81.30 87.37
N ILE A 256 -33.28 -80.42 87.15
CA ILE A 256 -34.46 -80.27 88.02
C ILE A 256 -35.24 -81.58 88.11
N GLU A 257 -35.42 -82.27 86.98
CA GLU A 257 -36.16 -83.54 86.95
C GLU A 257 -35.42 -84.64 87.70
N ILE A 258 -34.09 -84.73 87.55
CA ILE A 258 -33.24 -85.64 88.34
C ILE A 258 -33.40 -85.35 89.84
N LEU A 259 -33.35 -84.08 90.25
CA LEU A 259 -33.52 -83.67 91.65
C LEU A 259 -34.92 -84.01 92.19
N ARG A 260 -35.97 -83.87 91.37
CA ARG A 260 -37.33 -84.27 91.72
C ARG A 260 -37.42 -85.79 91.95
N GLN A 261 -36.84 -86.59 91.07
CA GLN A 261 -36.78 -88.04 91.21
C GLN A 261 -36.01 -88.45 92.48
N HIS A 262 -34.87 -87.80 92.76
CA HIS A 262 -34.10 -88.06 93.98
C HIS A 262 -34.88 -87.72 95.26
N ARG A 263 -35.62 -86.59 95.27
CA ARG A 263 -36.49 -86.21 96.40
C ARG A 263 -37.61 -87.24 96.63
N MET A 264 -38.23 -87.75 95.57
CA MET A 264 -39.26 -88.80 95.68
C MET A 264 -38.70 -90.07 96.32
N ASN A 265 -37.42 -90.38 96.10
CA ASN A 265 -36.73 -91.52 96.72
C ASN A 265 -36.27 -91.29 98.17
N GLN A 266 -36.18 -90.04 98.66
CA GLN A 266 -35.72 -89.71 100.02
C GLN A 266 -36.84 -89.55 101.06
N ASN A 267 -38.11 -89.50 100.64
CA ASN A 267 -39.24 -89.39 101.55
C ASN A 267 -39.76 -90.78 101.99
N GLU A 268 -38.93 -91.53 102.71
CA GLU A 268 -39.40 -92.47 103.73
C GLU A 268 -39.59 -91.72 105.06
N PRO A 269 -40.65 -92.02 105.85
CA PRO A 269 -41.06 -91.17 106.95
C PRO A 269 -40.20 -91.38 108.21
N GLN A 270 -39.49 -90.34 108.64
CA GLN A 270 -39.19 -90.11 110.06
C GLN A 270 -39.63 -88.71 110.46
N GLY A 271 -40.37 -88.63 111.58
CA GLY A 271 -41.21 -87.49 111.94
C GLY A 271 -40.48 -86.22 112.41
N ARG A 272 -41.17 -85.08 112.19
CA ARG A 272 -41.36 -83.82 112.98
C ARG A 272 -40.28 -83.39 114.01
N PRO A 273 -40.12 -82.08 114.36
CA PRO A 273 -41.16 -81.01 114.34
C PRO A 273 -40.72 -79.57 113.96
N ASN A 274 -41.74 -78.72 113.80
CA ASN A 274 -41.86 -77.27 114.04
C ASN A 274 -40.59 -76.42 114.26
N GLY A 275 -40.49 -75.34 113.48
CA GLY A 275 -39.66 -74.17 113.79
C GLY A 275 -40.05 -72.97 112.94
N SER A 276 -40.74 -72.03 113.56
CA SER A 276 -41.24 -70.78 113.01
C SER A 276 -40.14 -69.76 112.65
N ASN A 277 -40.50 -68.85 111.75
CA ASN A 277 -40.37 -67.39 111.90
C ASN A 277 -39.37 -66.60 111.03
N MET A 278 -39.86 -65.41 110.68
CA MET A 278 -39.19 -64.15 110.32
C MET A 278 -38.66 -63.92 108.91
N TYR A 279 -39.53 -63.27 108.13
CA TYR A 279 -39.24 -62.31 107.07
C TYR A 279 -38.27 -61.20 107.55
N GLN A 280 -37.21 -60.94 106.78
CA GLN A 280 -36.56 -59.63 106.72
C GLN A 280 -36.30 -59.27 105.26
N THR A 281 -37.12 -58.34 104.78
CA THR A 281 -36.94 -57.56 103.56
C THR A 281 -35.76 -56.61 103.71
N ASN A 282 -34.65 -56.90 103.02
CA ASN A 282 -33.56 -55.94 102.81
C ASN A 282 -33.78 -55.20 101.49
N GLN A 283 -34.37 -54.02 101.59
CA GLN A 283 -34.30 -52.97 100.57
C GLN A 283 -32.86 -52.46 100.50
N CYS A 284 -32.11 -52.88 99.49
CA CYS A 284 -30.85 -52.23 99.13
C CYS A 284 -31.12 -51.12 98.12
N HIS A 285 -31.13 -49.90 98.63
CA HIS A 285 -30.88 -48.68 97.87
C HIS A 285 -29.52 -48.78 97.16
N LEU A 286 -29.52 -48.73 95.82
CA LEU A 286 -28.34 -48.37 95.03
C LEU A 286 -28.61 -47.04 94.33
N SER A 287 -28.25 -45.99 95.02
CA SER A 287 -27.93 -44.68 94.48
C SER A 287 -26.66 -44.78 93.62
N TYR A 288 -26.80 -44.55 92.31
CA TYR A 288 -25.68 -44.13 91.48
C TYR A 288 -25.96 -42.74 90.90
N THR A 289 -25.12 -41.83 91.37
CA THR A 289 -24.94 -40.45 90.97
C THR A 289 -24.38 -40.32 89.55
N ASN A 290 -24.92 -39.34 88.79
CA ASN A 290 -24.29 -38.50 87.75
C ASN A 290 -22.75 -38.42 87.82
N PRO A 291 -21.94 -38.16 86.74
CA PRO A 291 -22.16 -37.04 85.78
C PRO A 291 -21.42 -37.12 84.39
N PHE A 292 -22.05 -36.79 83.25
CA PHE A 292 -21.30 -36.28 82.06
C PHE A 292 -22.23 -35.34 81.28
N ARG A 293 -22.25 -34.03 81.54
CA ARG A 293 -21.24 -32.98 81.30
C ARG A 293 -21.09 -32.63 79.81
N ASN A 294 -21.72 -31.50 79.47
CA ASN A 294 -21.53 -30.65 78.30
C ASN A 294 -20.12 -30.69 77.71
N HIS A 295 -20.04 -30.83 76.38
CA HIS A 295 -19.07 -30.08 75.58
C HIS A 295 -19.71 -29.55 74.30
N SER A 296 -20.30 -28.37 74.43
CA SER A 296 -20.26 -27.34 73.39
C SER A 296 -18.78 -27.04 73.08
N ARG A 297 -18.30 -27.44 71.90
CA ARG A 297 -17.16 -26.84 71.19
C ARG A 297 -17.78 -26.31 69.89
N SER A 298 -17.93 -25.01 69.59
CA SER A 298 -17.06 -23.85 69.76
C SER A 298 -15.58 -24.13 69.54
N SER A 299 -15.19 -24.12 68.26
CA SER A 299 -13.85 -23.97 67.67
C SER A 299 -14.05 -24.20 66.17
N ARG A 300 -13.57 -23.43 65.20
CA ARG A 300 -12.63 -22.32 65.16
C ARG A 300 -12.81 -21.66 63.80
N ASN A 301 -12.59 -20.35 63.79
CA ASN A 301 -12.03 -19.57 62.70
C ASN A 301 -11.26 -20.39 61.64
N TYR A 302 -11.64 -20.23 60.37
CA TYR A 302 -10.65 -20.18 59.29
C TYR A 302 -10.76 -18.83 58.58
N ARG A 303 -9.86 -17.93 58.98
CA ARG A 303 -9.35 -16.85 58.13
C ARG A 303 -8.37 -17.48 57.14
N GLY A 304 -8.45 -17.08 55.88
CA GLY A 304 -7.43 -17.31 54.85
C GLY A 304 -8.02 -16.95 53.49
N ARG A 305 -8.03 -15.67 53.08
CA ARG A 305 -6.96 -14.93 52.40
C ARG A 305 -6.38 -15.64 51.15
N GLY A 306 -6.55 -14.95 50.02
CA GLY A 306 -5.83 -15.10 48.74
C GLY A 306 -6.83 -14.74 47.63
N ARG A 307 -6.83 -13.55 46.99
CA ARG A 307 -5.81 -13.03 46.04
C ARG A 307 -5.29 -14.20 45.20
N TYR A 308 -5.63 -14.35 43.93
CA TYR A 308 -5.56 -13.38 42.84
C TYR A 308 -6.77 -13.47 41.90
#